data_AF-A0A1B0D809-F1
#
_entry.id   AF-A0A1B0D809-F1
#
_cell.length_a   1.000
_cell.length_b   1.000
_cell.length_c   1.000
_cell.angle_alpha   90.00
_cell.angle_beta   90.00
_cell.angle_gamma   90.00
#
_symmetry.space_group_name_H-M   'P 1'
#
loop_
_entity.id
_entity.type
_entity.pdbx_description
1 polymer ?
#
loop_
_entity_poly.entity_id
_entity_poly.type
_entity_poly.pdbx_seq_one_letter_code
_entity_poly.pdbx_strand_id
1 'polypeptide(L)' 'MLFDAEFRRWSMKRSDQVSFEAFFKQVAHLHNLANLQFLISYIDPSDNDLLPINNDDNFGRALQTSRPNLRLIVQRKGS' A
#
# COMPACT_ATOMS: atom_id res chain seq x y z
N MET A 1 14.80 -6.60 12.11
CA MET A 1 14.71 -7.51 10.95
C MET A 1 14.82 -6.65 9.71
N LEU A 2 15.78 -6.97 8.83
CA LEU A 2 15.97 -6.28 7.55
C LEU A 2 14.77 -6.60 6.64
N PHE A 3 14.23 -5.59 5.97
CA PHE A 3 13.21 -5.73 4.95
C PHE A 3 13.91 -6.18 3.65
N ASP A 4 14.20 -7.46 3.54
CA ASP A 4 14.72 -8.07 2.30
C ASP A 4 13.58 -8.72 1.51
N ALA A 5 12.60 -9.32 2.22
CA ALA A 5 11.25 -9.64 1.74
C ALA A 5 10.38 -10.05 2.94
N GLU A 6 9.20 -9.44 3.13
CA GLU A 6 8.27 -9.84 4.19
C GLU A 6 6.81 -9.79 3.73
N PHE A 7 5.97 -10.63 4.34
CA PHE A 7 4.52 -10.61 4.18
C PHE A 7 3.87 -10.18 5.49
N ARG A 8 2.98 -9.19 5.41
CA ARG A 8 2.19 -8.72 6.55
C ARG A 8 0.73 -8.62 6.17
N ARG A 9 -0.15 -9.12 7.04
CA ARG A 9 -1.61 -8.97 6.91
C ARG A 9 -2.12 -8.16 8.09
N TRP A 10 -2.83 -7.08 7.79
CA TRP A 10 -3.50 -6.25 8.80
C TRP A 10 -4.90 -5.88 8.32
N SER A 11 -5.69 -5.28 9.19
CA SER A 11 -7.02 -4.77 8.87
C SER A 11 -7.13 -3.31 9.29
N MET A 12 -7.96 -2.59 8.58
CA MET A 12 -8.17 -1.15 8.77
C MET A 12 -9.60 -0.83 8.38
N LYS A 13 -10.24 0.09 9.11
CA LYS A 13 -11.57 0.54 8.76
C LYS A 13 -11.47 1.48 7.57
N ARG A 14 -12.35 1.27 6.60
CA ARG A 14 -12.41 2.07 5.38
C ARG A 14 -12.79 3.53 5.65
N SER A 15 -13.53 3.78 6.74
CA SER A 15 -13.92 5.11 7.23
C SER A 15 -12.76 5.95 7.73
N ASP A 16 -11.65 5.33 8.12
CA ASP A 16 -10.56 6.00 8.84
C ASP A 16 -9.48 6.52 7.88
N GLN A 17 -9.71 6.42 6.57
CA GLN A 17 -8.70 6.57 5.52
C GLN A 17 -9.13 7.63 4.52
N VAL A 18 -8.78 8.87 4.84
CA VAL A 18 -9.22 10.05 4.09
C VAL A 18 -8.22 10.45 3.02
N SER A 19 -6.94 10.08 3.17
CA SER A 19 -5.88 10.42 2.20
C SER A 19 -4.82 9.33 2.05
N PHE A 20 -4.21 9.31 0.87
CA PHE A 20 -3.04 8.52 0.56
C PHE A 20 -1.86 8.83 1.50
N GLU A 21 -1.68 10.08 1.91
CA GLU A 21 -0.60 10.46 2.84
C GLU A 21 -0.73 9.73 4.19
N ALA A 22 -1.94 9.68 4.76
CA ALA A 22 -2.18 8.97 6.02
C ALA A 22 -1.93 7.47 5.86
N PHE A 23 -2.41 6.90 4.75
CA PHE A 23 -2.18 5.50 4.41
C PHE A 23 -0.68 5.18 4.25
N PHE A 24 0.07 6.04 3.56
CA PHE A 24 1.51 5.89 3.36
C PHE A 24 2.26 5.87 4.69
N LYS A 25 1.94 6.78 5.62
CA LYS A 25 2.52 6.81 6.97
C LYS A 25 2.21 5.54 7.77
N GLN A 26 0.99 5.01 7.64
CA GLN A 26 0.61 3.76 8.30
C GLN A 26 1.40 2.56 7.76
N VAL A 27 1.55 2.44 6.44
CA VAL A 27 2.38 1.41 5.81
C VAL A 27 3.84 1.56 6.25
N ALA A 28 4.36 2.79 6.29
CA ALA A 28 5.72 3.05 6.78
C ALA A 28 5.92 2.57 8.22
N HIS A 29 4.96 2.84 9.11
CA HIS A 29 5.03 2.38 10.50
C HIS A 29 4.96 0.85 10.61
N LEU A 30 4.03 0.21 9.90
CA LEU A 30 3.84 -1.24 9.93
C LEU A 30 5.07 -2.03 9.44
N HIS A 31 5.78 -1.48 8.47
CA HIS A 31 6.95 -2.11 7.85
C HIS A 31 8.30 -1.55 8.35
N ASN A 32 8.27 -0.69 9.38
CA ASN A 32 9.45 -0.02 9.94
C ASN A 32 10.28 0.73 8.88
N LEU A 33 9.60 1.46 7.98
CA LEU A 33 10.15 2.22 6.85
C LEU A 33 10.09 3.74 7.07
N ALA A 34 9.86 4.22 8.30
CA ALA A 34 9.61 5.64 8.58
C ALA A 34 10.67 6.61 8.03
N ASN A 35 11.93 6.16 7.90
CA ASN A 35 13.05 6.96 7.42
C ASN A 35 13.51 6.58 5.99
N LEU A 36 12.71 5.79 5.26
CA LEU A 36 13.08 5.25 3.95
C LEU A 36 12.12 5.76 2.87
N GLN A 37 12.66 5.98 1.67
CA GLN A 37 11.83 6.22 0.50
C GLN A 37 11.34 4.87 -0.04
N PHE A 38 10.04 4.75 -0.26
CA PHE A 38 9.44 3.56 -0.84
C PHE A 38 8.25 3.92 -1.74
N LEU A 39 7.85 2.95 -2.55
CA LEU A 39 6.71 3.00 -3.45
C LEU A 39 5.64 2.03 -2.94
N ILE A 40 4.38 2.41 -3.13
CA ILE A 40 3.24 1.54 -2.87
C ILE A 40 2.53 1.31 -4.19
N SER A 41 2.27 0.05 -4.51
CA SER A 41 1.43 -0.37 -5.62
C SER A 41 0.40 -1.39 -5.15
N TYR A 42 -0.67 -1.59 -5.91
CA TYR A 42 -1.61 -2.69 -5.70
C TYR A 42 -1.75 -3.55 -6.95
N ILE A 43 -2.18 -4.80 -6.74
CA ILE A 43 -2.56 -5.71 -7.82
C ILE A 43 -4.06 -5.51 -8.08
N ASP A 44 -4.42 -4.98 -9.25
CA ASP A 44 -5.82 -4.84 -9.65
C ASP A 44 -6.40 -6.23 -9.93
N PRO A 45 -7.49 -6.64 -9.26
CA PRO A 45 -8.06 -7.96 -9.48
C PRO A 45 -8.73 -8.16 -10.85
N SER A 46 -8.94 -7.10 -11.64
CA SER A 46 -9.63 -7.15 -12.93
C SER A 46 -8.75 -7.76 -14.02
N ASP A 47 -7.47 -7.37 -14.05
CA ASP A 47 -6.48 -7.76 -15.06
C ASP A 47 -5.17 -8.32 -14.46
N ASN A 48 -4.99 -8.22 -13.14
CA ASN A 48 -3.76 -8.52 -12.39
C ASN A 48 -2.61 -7.55 -12.65
N ASP A 49 -2.90 -6.33 -13.11
CA ASP A 49 -1.89 -5.29 -13.29
C ASP A 49 -1.38 -4.74 -11.96
N LEU A 50 -0.08 -4.43 -11.93
CA LEU A 50 0.55 -3.74 -10.80
C LEU A 50 0.46 -2.23 -11.00
N LEU A 51 -0.44 -1.59 -10.26
CA LEU A 51 -0.73 -0.16 -10.42
C LEU A 51 -0.24 0.66 -9.22
N PRO A 52 0.35 1.84 -9.43
CA PRO A 52 0.87 2.67 -8.33
C PRO A 52 -0.26 3.28 -7.51
N ILE A 53 -0.07 3.34 -6.19
CA ILE A 53 -0.84 4.19 -5.29
C ILE A 53 0.06 5.35 -4.88
N ASN A 54 -0.12 6.51 -5.51
CA ASN A 54 0.73 7.69 -5.30
C ASN A 54 -0.06 9.00 -5.10
N ASN A 55 -1.40 8.93 -5.08
CA ASN A 55 -2.32 10.03 -4.82
C ASN A 55 -3.65 9.48 -4.29
N ASP A 56 -4.55 10.39 -3.89
CA ASP A 56 -5.85 10.03 -3.30
C ASP A 56 -6.78 9.32 -4.31
N ASP A 57 -6.73 9.69 -5.59
CA ASP A 57 -7.57 9.08 -6.63
C ASP A 57 -7.22 7.60 -6.87
N ASN A 58 -5.92 7.29 -7.01
CA ASN A 58 -5.43 5.94 -7.19
C ASN A 58 -5.69 5.10 -5.94
N PHE A 59 -5.57 5.70 -4.75
CA PHE A 59 -5.90 5.03 -3.50
C PHE A 59 -7.40 4.69 -3.42
N GLY A 60 -8.26 5.66 -3.76
CA GLY A 60 -9.70 5.45 -3.85
C GLY A 60 -10.07 4.34 -4.83
N ARG A 61 -9.43 4.31 -6.01
CA ARG A 61 -9.61 3.23 -7.01
C ARG A 61 -9.19 1.88 -6.45
N ALA A 62 -7.99 1.78 -5.87
CA ALA A 62 -7.47 0.54 -5.29
C ALA A 62 -8.41 -0.03 -4.22
N LEU A 63 -8.94 0.83 -3.34
CA LEU A 63 -9.94 0.42 -2.35
C LEU A 63 -11.20 -0.12 -3.03
N GLN A 64 -11.73 0.57 -4.04
CA GLN A 64 -12.98 0.20 -4.73
C GLN A 64 -12.87 -1.14 -5.48
N THR A 65 -11.76 -1.36 -6.17
CA THR A 65 -11.53 -2.57 -6.97
C THR A 65 -11.15 -3.77 -6.10
N SER A 66 -10.53 -3.54 -4.93
CA SER A 66 -10.13 -4.64 -4.04
C SER A 66 -11.30 -5.52 -3.59
N ARG A 67 -11.22 -6.82 -3.91
CA ARG A 67 -12.18 -7.86 -3.50
C ARG A 67 -11.42 -9.19 -3.29
N PRO A 68 -11.46 -9.83 -2.11
CA PRO A 68 -11.93 -9.34 -0.81
C PRO A 68 -10.89 -8.48 -0.06
N ASN A 69 -9.61 -8.52 -0.46
CA ASN A 69 -8.51 -7.82 0.21
C ASN A 69 -7.76 -6.94 -0.79
N LEU A 70 -7.28 -5.78 -0.34
CA LEU A 70 -6.30 -4.99 -1.07
C LEU A 70 -4.92 -5.66 -0.97
N ARG A 71 -4.37 -6.09 -2.10
CA ARG A 71 -3.02 -6.70 -2.17
C ARG A 71 -2.02 -5.61 -2.53
N LEU A 72 -1.09 -5.35 -1.63
CA LEU A 72 -0.09 -4.29 -1.78
C LEU A 72 1.29 -4.87 -2.08
N ILE A 73 2.03 -4.16 -2.92
CA ILE A 73 3.47 -4.32 -3.10
C ILE A 73 4.14 -3.05 -2.58
N VAL A 74 5.08 -3.22 -1.65
CA VAL A 74 5.85 -2.13 -1.05
C VAL A 74 7.31 -2.31 -1.43
N GLN A 75 7.85 -1.37 -2.19
CA GLN A 75 9.22 -1.46 -2.72
C GLN A 75 10.05 -0.26 -2.26
N ARG A 76 11.21 -0.50 -1.65
CA ARG A 76 12.16 0.57 -1.31
C ARG A 76 12.75 1.20 -2.57
N LYS A 77 12.93 2.52 -2.59
CA LYS A 77 13.66 3.20 -3.66
C LYS A 77 15.16 2.98 -3.47
N GLY A 78 15.86 2.63 -4.54
CA GLY A 78 17.31 2.41 -4.54
C GLY A 78 17.76 1.05 -4.00
N SER A 79 16.86 0.06 -3.98
CA SER A 79 17.21 -1.36 -3.87
C SER A 79 17.46 -1.97 -5.25
#